data_AF-A0AAP2GM22-F1
#
_entry.id   AF-A0AAP2GM22-F1
#
_cell.length_a   1.000
_cell.length_b   1.000
_cell.length_c   1.000
_cell.angle_alpha   90.00
_cell.angle_beta   90.00
_cell.angle_gamma   90.00
#
_symmetry.space_group_name_H-M   'P 1'
#
loop_
_entity.id
_entity.type
_entity.pdbx_description
1 polymer ?
#
loop_
_entity_poly.entity_id
_entity_poly.type
_entity_poly.pdbx_seq_one_letter_code
_entity_poly.pdbx_strand_id
1 'polypeptide(L)'
;MALGEHLQRQLGKRYEPSSTISMKYKGYDLSFKTDAEGNPVILFIGKADAAGMIKGERYTRTLKADSRGVIIKDHWDLKGKA
;
A
#
# COMPACT_ATOMS: atom_id res chain seq x y z
N MET A 1 -13.77 -0.69 6.04
CA MET A 1 -12.80 0.09 6.84
C MET A 1 -11.93 0.87 5.88
N ALA A 2 -11.88 2.20 6.02
CA ALA A 2 -11.03 3.03 5.17
C ALA A 2 -9.61 3.07 5.78
N LEU A 3 -8.56 2.99 4.96
CA LEU A 3 -7.21 3.30 5.43
C LEU A 3 -7.24 4.67 6.12
N GLY A 4 -6.55 4.82 7.25
CA GLY A 4 -6.44 6.13 7.89
C GLY A 4 -5.90 7.17 6.91
N GLU A 5 -6.47 8.38 6.91
CA GLU A 5 -6.11 9.44 5.95
C GLU A 5 -4.60 9.70 5.89
N HIS A 6 -3.92 9.64 7.04
CA HIS A 6 -2.48 9.85 7.10
C HIS A 6 -1.69 8.78 6.33
N LEU A 7 -2.15 7.53 6.37
CA LEU A 7 -1.56 6.43 5.62
C LEU A 7 -1.86 6.56 4.12
N GLN A 8 -3.08 6.97 3.76
CA GLN A 8 -3.41 7.28 2.37
C GLN A 8 -2.55 8.41 1.80
N ARG A 9 -2.28 9.47 2.57
CA ARG A 9 -1.39 10.56 2.15
C ARG A 9 0.06 10.10 1.98
N GLN A 10 0.54 9.19 2.80
CA GLN A 10 1.86 8.56 2.62
C GLN A 10 1.89 7.76 1.33
N LEU A 11 0.92 6.86 1.12
CA LEU A 11 0.83 6.00 -0.05
C LEU A 11 0.46 6.75 -1.35
N GLY A 12 -0.03 7.97 -1.24
CA GLY A 12 -0.23 8.88 -2.37
C GLY A 12 1.07 9.47 -2.92
N LYS A 13 2.19 9.31 -2.23
CA LYS A 13 3.51 9.74 -2.71
C LYS A 13 4.10 8.72 -3.67
N ARG A 14 4.99 9.20 -4.54
CA ARG A 14 5.86 8.33 -5.36
C ARG A 14 7.07 7.91 -4.53
N TYR A 15 7.37 6.63 -4.58
CA TYR A 15 8.50 5.99 -3.92
C TYR A 15 9.44 5.41 -4.97
N GLU A 16 10.50 4.72 -4.53
CA GLU A 16 11.38 4.02 -5.45
C GLU A 16 10.59 3.03 -6.31
N PRO A 17 10.77 3.03 -7.64
CA PRO A 17 10.08 2.13 -8.53
C PRO A 17 10.49 0.68 -8.28
N SER A 18 9.56 -0.25 -8.49
CA SER A 18 9.77 -1.70 -8.37
C SER A 18 10.43 -2.14 -7.05
N SER A 19 10.11 -1.45 -5.96
CA SER A 19 10.75 -1.64 -4.66
C SER A 19 9.72 -2.00 -3.58
N THR A 20 10.20 -2.68 -2.54
CA THR A 20 9.38 -3.01 -1.38
C THR A 20 9.86 -2.16 -0.21
N ILE A 21 8.99 -1.30 0.31
CA ILE A 21 9.30 -0.43 1.44
C ILE A 21 8.57 -0.96 2.67
N SER A 22 9.32 -1.23 3.74
CA SER A 22 8.80 -1.62 5.05
C SER A 22 9.01 -0.49 6.06
N MET A 23 8.00 -0.22 6.88
CA MET A 23 8.06 0.82 7.91
C MET A 23 7.13 0.49 9.08
N LYS A 24 7.41 1.05 10.25
CA LYS A 24 6.52 0.91 11.41
C LYS A 24 5.55 2.09 11.50
N TYR A 25 4.29 1.81 11.73
CA TYR A 25 3.24 2.81 11.86
C TYR A 25 2.30 2.50 13.02
N LYS A 26 2.28 3.40 14.01
CA LYS A 26 1.43 3.30 15.21
C LYS A 26 1.50 1.91 15.89
N GLY A 27 2.68 1.29 15.91
CA GLY A 27 2.89 -0.03 16.51
C GLY A 27 2.60 -1.23 15.60
N TYR A 28 2.15 -0.99 14.36
CA TYR A 28 2.04 -2.00 13.31
C TYR A 28 3.26 -1.96 12.39
N ASP A 29 3.60 -3.10 11.82
CA ASP A 29 4.53 -3.22 10.70
C ASP A 29 3.73 -3.06 9.40
N LEU A 30 4.10 -2.06 8.61
CA LEU A 30 3.64 -1.84 7.25
C LEU A 30 4.70 -2.35 6.28
N SER A 31 4.24 -2.95 5.19
CA SER A 31 5.08 -3.25 4.04
C SER A 31 4.29 -2.95 2.78
N PHE A 32 4.78 -2.10 1.91
CA PHE A 32 4.12 -1.82 0.63
C PHE A 32 5.06 -2.03 -0.53
N LYS A 33 4.50 -2.52 -1.63
CA LYS A 33 5.19 -2.71 -2.90
C LYS A 33 4.79 -1.62 -3.87
N THR A 34 5.79 -1.09 -4.54
CA THR A 34 5.62 -0.10 -5.59
C THR A 34 5.71 -0.76 -6.96
N ASP A 35 4.99 -0.18 -7.91
CA ASP A 35 5.08 -0.53 -9.33
C ASP A 35 6.33 0.14 -9.99
N ALA A 36 6.58 -0.13 -11.27
CA ALA A 36 7.62 0.50 -12.07
C ALA A 36 7.50 2.05 -12.13
N GLU A 37 6.32 2.61 -11.90
CA GLU A 37 6.15 4.07 -11.76
C GLU A 37 6.42 4.62 -10.34
N GLY A 38 6.77 3.76 -9.37
CA GLY A 38 6.95 4.16 -7.97
C GLY A 38 5.64 4.36 -7.22
N ASN A 39 4.51 3.95 -7.81
CA ASN A 39 3.19 4.03 -7.19
C ASN A 39 2.99 2.82 -6.24
N PRO A 40 2.64 3.03 -4.96
CA PRO A 40 2.29 1.93 -4.07
C PRO A 40 1.04 1.21 -4.57
N VAL A 41 1.17 -0.08 -4.90
CA VAL A 41 0.08 -0.90 -5.46
C VAL A 41 -0.40 -1.98 -4.50
N ILE A 42 0.46 -2.43 -3.58
CA ILE A 42 0.11 -3.44 -2.58
C ILE A 42 0.59 -2.93 -1.23
N LEU A 43 -0.26 -3.07 -0.22
CA LEU A 43 0.07 -2.75 1.16
C LEU A 43 -0.28 -3.95 2.04
N PHE A 44 0.62 -4.26 2.96
CA PHE A 44 0.45 -5.18 4.06
C PHE A 44 0.54 -4.37 5.34
N ILE A 45 -0.44 -4.49 6.23
CA ILE A 45 -0.43 -3.85 7.54
C ILE A 45 -0.73 -4.92 8.58
N GLY A 46 0.08 -5.00 9.63
CA GLY A 46 -0.12 -6.00 10.65
C GLY A 46 1.03 -6.06 11.62
N LYS A 47 1.33 -7.28 12.07
CA LYS A 47 2.48 -7.55 12.93
C LYS A 47 3.42 -8.49 12.19
N ALA A 48 4.70 -8.11 12.10
CA ALA A 48 5.69 -9.02 11.57
C ALA A 48 5.83 -10.23 12.51
N ASP A 49 5.69 -11.43 11.95
CA ASP A 49 6.00 -12.68 12.64
C ASP A 49 7.53 -12.90 12.67
N ALA A 50 8.01 -13.91 13.42
CA ALA A 50 9.43 -14.23 13.52
C ALA A 50 10.07 -14.58 12.17
N ALA A 51 9.25 -15.01 11.20
CA ALA A 51 9.65 -15.27 9.82
C ALA A 51 9.65 -14.02 8.91
N GLY A 52 9.33 -12.83 9.42
CA GLY A 52 9.25 -11.59 8.66
C GLY A 52 7.98 -11.44 7.80
N MET A 53 7.00 -12.35 7.93
CA MET A 53 5.70 -12.23 7.29
C MET A 53 4.79 -11.31 8.09
N ILE A 54 4.16 -10.34 7.42
CA ILE A 54 3.19 -9.43 8.04
C ILE A 54 1.87 -10.18 8.19
N LYS A 55 1.53 -10.60 9.42
CA LYS A 55 0.22 -11.14 9.74
C LYS A 55 -0.74 -10.00 10.04
N GLY A 56 -1.73 -9.83 9.19
CA GLY A 56 -2.70 -8.74 9.34
C GLY A 56 -3.61 -8.62 8.13
N GLU A 57 -3.68 -7.42 7.57
CA GLU A 57 -4.55 -7.09 6.46
C GLU A 57 -3.73 -6.77 5.21
N ARG A 58 -4.20 -7.27 4.06
CA ARG A 58 -3.65 -6.94 2.76
C ARG A 58 -4.59 -6.04 2.00
N TYR A 59 -4.07 -4.92 1.55
CA TYR A 59 -4.75 -3.96 0.71
C TYR A 59 -4.09 -3.93 -0.67
N THR A 60 -4.92 -3.80 -1.71
CA THR A 60 -4.46 -3.60 -3.08
C THR A 60 -5.02 -2.30 -3.62
N ARG A 61 -4.15 -1.43 -4.14
CA ARG A 61 -4.55 -0.17 -4.75
C ARG A 61 -4.94 -0.43 -6.19
N THR A 62 -6.11 0.06 -6.58
CA THR A 62 -6.50 0.15 -7.97
C THR A 62 -6.39 1.61 -8.39
N LEU A 63 -5.33 1.92 -9.12
CA LEU A 63 -5.16 3.18 -9.82
C LEU A 63 -5.65 3.00 -11.26
N LYS A 64 -6.66 3.76 -11.68
CA LYS A 64 -7.11 3.80 -13.06
C LYS A 64 -6.91 5.21 -13.59
N ALA A 65 -6.06 5.34 -14.60
CA ALA A 65 -5.90 6.57 -15.36
C ALA A 65 -6.79 6.54 -16.60
N ASP A 66 -7.28 7.70 -17.02
CA ASP A 66 -7.91 7.90 -18.32
C ASP A 66 -6.86 7.98 -19.43
N SER A 67 -7.27 7.97 -20.70
CA SER A 67 -6.38 8.09 -21.86
C SER A 67 -5.54 9.38 -21.87
N ARG A 68 -5.91 10.38 -21.06
CA ARG A 68 -5.16 11.63 -20.86
C ARG A 68 -4.18 11.60 -19.68
N GLY A 69 -4.02 10.46 -19.00
CA GLY A 69 -3.16 10.31 -17.83
C GLY A 69 -3.76 10.85 -16.52
N VAL A 70 -5.02 11.28 -16.52
CA VAL A 70 -5.73 11.76 -15.32
C VAL A 70 -6.23 10.56 -14.52
N ILE A 71 -5.92 10.50 -13.22
CA ILE A 71 -6.41 9.44 -12.33
C ILE A 71 -7.92 9.60 -12.14
N ILE A 72 -8.70 8.67 -12.71
CA ILE A 72 -10.17 8.63 -12.62
C ILE A 72 -10.66 7.74 -11.48
N LYS A 73 -9.83 6.79 -11.02
CA LYS A 73 -10.14 5.93 -9.89
C LYS A 73 -8.88 5.69 -9.09
N ASP A 74 -8.95 6.01 -7.81
CA ASP A 74 -7.94 5.65 -6.83
C ASP A 74 -8.65 5.09 -5.60
N HIS A 75 -8.57 3.78 -5.39
CA HIS A 75 -9.10 3.18 -4.18
C HIS A 75 -8.25 2.00 -3.73
N TRP A 76 -8.20 1.82 -2.42
CA TRP A 76 -7.60 0.67 -1.78
C TRP A 76 -8.68 -0.36 -1.45
N ASP A 77 -8.49 -1.58 -1.95
CA ASP A 77 -9.38 -2.70 -1.74
C ASP A 77 -8.77 -3.66 -0.70
N LEU A 78 -9.53 -3.97 0.35
CA LEU A 78 -9.11 -4.93 1.37
C LEU A 78 -9.31 -6.35 0.83
N LYS A 79 -8.20 -7.06 0.55
CA LYS A 79 -8.21 -8.46 0.11
C LYS A 79 -8.41 -9.46 1.25
N GLY A 80 -8.40 -9.00 2.49
CA GLY A 80 -8.57 -9.84 3.69
C GLY A 80 -7.25 -10.12 4.38
N LYS A 81 -7.18 -11.24 5.11
CA LYS A 81 -6.03 -11.59 5.93
C LYS A 81 -4.86 -12.07 5.08
N ALA A 82 -3.67 -11.53 5.38
CA ALA A 82 -2.39 -12.00 4.87
C ALA A 82 -1.55 -12.60 5.99
#